data_AF-A0A1Q9YI62-F1
#
_entry.id   AF-A0A1Q9YI62-F1
#
_cell.length_a   1.000
_cell.length_b   1.000
_cell.length_c   1.000
_cell.angle_alpha   90.00
_cell.angle_beta   90.00
_cell.angle_gamma   90.00
#
_symmetry.space_group_name_H-M   'P 1'
#
loop_
_entity.id
_entity.type
_entity.pdbx_description
1 polymer ?
#
loop_
_entity_poly.entity_id
_entity_poly.type
_entity_poly.pdbx_seq_one_letter_code
_entity_poly.pdbx_strand_id
1 'polypeptide(L)'
;MKITDSAKDVLQQALNETGAHGLRVAIQETCCGKSPVIGLDVYTEDDQPETVNDINIVIPEEARDVVDGLEIDLVNGELVVLNTVCGCGGHGDGGCCGGHGEGHDHDHGDGCCGGHHEGGCCQDHE
;
A
#
# COMPACT_ATOMS: atom_id res chain seq x y z
N MET A 1 -6.82 -8.42 4.47
CA MET A 1 -7.25 -7.01 4.46
C MET A 1 -8.06 -6.70 5.71
N LYS A 2 -7.91 -5.49 6.25
CA LYS A 2 -8.73 -4.94 7.33
C LYS A 2 -9.18 -3.53 6.99
N ILE A 3 -10.34 -3.12 7.50
CA ILE A 3 -10.85 -1.75 7.41
C ILE A 3 -11.18 -1.34 8.84
N THR A 4 -10.69 -0.18 9.28
CA THR A 4 -11.02 0.36 10.60
C THR A 4 -12.44 0.91 10.62
N ASP A 5 -13.08 0.94 11.80
CA ASP A 5 -14.42 1.55 11.94
C ASP A 5 -14.45 3.02 11.48
N SER A 6 -13.36 3.76 11.71
CA SER A 6 -13.20 5.14 11.25
C SER A 6 -13.22 5.26 9.73
N ALA A 7 -12.51 4.36 9.02
CA ALA A 7 -12.52 4.32 7.56
C ALA A 7 -13.87 3.84 7.02
N LYS A 8 -14.51 2.88 7.69
CA LYS A 8 -15.81 2.32 7.27
C LYS A 8 -16.88 3.40 7.13
N ASP A 9 -17.06 4.27 8.12
CA ASP A 9 -18.12 5.30 8.09
C ASP A 9 -17.92 6.26 6.91
N VAL A 10 -16.67 6.71 6.71
CA VAL A 10 -16.31 7.59 5.58
C VAL A 10 -16.46 6.89 4.24
N LEU A 11 -16.07 5.62 4.14
CA LEU A 11 -16.26 4.82 2.94
C LEU A 11 -17.74 4.64 2.60
N GLN A 12 -18.60 4.37 3.60
CA GLN A 12 -20.04 4.27 3.36
C GLN A 12 -20.64 5.60 2.89
N GLN A 13 -20.21 6.72 3.45
CA GLN A 13 -20.63 8.04 2.96
C GLN A 13 -20.18 8.26 1.51
N ALA A 14 -18.89 8.04 1.21
CA ALA A 14 -18.34 8.22 -0.13
C ALA A 14 -19.03 7.31 -1.18
N LEU A 15 -19.35 6.06 -0.83
CA LEU A 15 -20.09 5.14 -1.69
C LEU A 15 -21.50 5.66 -2.00
N ASN A 16 -22.22 6.15 -0.98
CA ASN A 16 -23.55 6.73 -1.16
C ASN A 16 -23.52 8.02 -1.98
N GLU A 17 -22.52 8.87 -1.78
CA GLU A 17 -22.37 10.14 -2.51
C GLU A 17 -22.01 9.91 -3.98
N THR A 18 -21.15 8.93 -4.27
CA THR A 18 -20.69 8.62 -5.63
C THR A 18 -21.61 7.66 -6.39
N GLY A 19 -22.49 6.95 -5.68
CA GLY A 19 -23.31 5.88 -6.25
C GLY A 19 -22.50 4.62 -6.59
N ALA A 20 -21.32 4.46 -6.00
CA ALA A 20 -20.48 3.28 -6.17
C ALA A 20 -21.05 2.09 -5.38
N HIS A 21 -20.85 0.88 -5.90
CA HIS A 21 -21.33 -0.36 -5.26
C HIS A 21 -20.36 -0.87 -4.18
N GLY A 22 -19.10 -0.46 -4.25
CA GLY A 22 -18.07 -0.82 -3.29
C GLY A 22 -16.68 -0.38 -3.75
N LEU A 23 -15.67 -1.07 -3.27
CA LEU A 23 -14.27 -0.84 -3.64
C LEU A 23 -13.77 -1.86 -4.66
N ARG A 24 -12.81 -1.49 -5.50
CA ARG A 24 -12.06 -2.41 -6.35
C ARG A 24 -10.58 -2.27 -6.06
N VAL A 25 -9.91 -3.41 -5.91
CA VAL A 25 -8.45 -3.48 -5.81
C VAL A 25 -7.89 -3.67 -7.22
N ALA A 26 -6.89 -2.89 -7.56
CA ALA A 26 -6.07 -3.03 -8.76
C ALA A 26 -4.60 -3.12 -8.36
N ILE A 27 -3.76 -3.71 -9.20
CA ILE A 27 -2.32 -3.70 -9.00
C ILE A 27 -1.70 -2.71 -9.97
N GLN A 28 -0.86 -1.83 -9.44
CA GLN A 28 0.00 -0.96 -10.22
C GLN A 28 1.44 -1.44 -10.11
N GLU A 29 2.10 -1.60 -11.26
CA GLU A 29 3.53 -1.85 -11.32
C GLU A 29 4.28 -0.55 -11.07
N THR A 30 5.15 -0.57 -10.05
CA THR A 30 6.05 0.52 -9.71
C THR A 30 7.49 0.07 -9.85
N CYS A 31 8.43 1.02 -9.84
CA CYS A 31 9.86 0.71 -9.86
C CYS A 31 10.33 -0.19 -8.69
N CYS A 32 9.54 -0.30 -7.63
CA CYS A 32 9.82 -1.11 -6.44
C CYS A 32 8.95 -2.37 -6.33
N GLY A 33 8.20 -2.72 -7.38
CA GLY A 33 7.31 -3.89 -7.41
C GLY A 33 5.83 -3.55 -7.57
N LYS A 34 4.98 -4.52 -7.27
CA LYS A 34 3.53 -4.41 -7.42
C LYS A 34 2.92 -3.74 -6.19
N SER A 35 2.26 -2.61 -6.41
CA SER A 35 1.57 -1.85 -5.38
C SER A 35 0.06 -1.96 -5.56
N PRO A 36 -0.71 -2.37 -4.53
CA PRO A 36 -2.15 -2.37 -4.61
C PRO A 36 -2.70 -0.93 -4.59
N VAL A 37 -3.64 -0.66 -5.47
CA VAL A 37 -4.41 0.58 -5.56
C VAL A 37 -5.87 0.23 -5.30
N ILE A 38 -6.52 0.99 -4.42
CA ILE A 38 -7.93 0.79 -4.09
C ILE A 38 -8.72 2.01 -4.55
N GLY A 39 -9.83 1.78 -5.25
CA GLY A 39 -10.72 2.83 -5.73
C GLY A 39 -12.19 2.47 -5.55
N LEU A 40 -13.06 3.48 -5.59
CA LEU A 40 -14.51 3.30 -5.63
C LEU A 40 -14.91 2.83 -7.03
N ASP A 41 -15.77 1.81 -7.10
CA ASP A 41 -16.16 1.20 -8.37
C ASP A 41 -17.64 0.79 -8.39
N VAL A 42 -18.21 0.70 -9.59
CA VAL A 42 -19.59 0.27 -9.83
C VAL A 42 -19.54 -1.13 -10.41
N TYR A 43 -19.96 -2.11 -9.61
CA TYR A 43 -19.96 -3.51 -10.02
C TYR A 43 -20.99 -3.83 -11.08
N THR A 44 -20.64 -4.82 -11.90
CA THR A 44 -21.48 -5.44 -12.91
C THR A 44 -21.92 -6.84 -12.47
N GLU A 45 -22.75 -7.51 -13.26
CA GLU A 45 -23.24 -8.87 -12.99
C GLU A 45 -22.13 -9.95 -13.03
N ASP A 46 -20.98 -9.64 -13.62
CA ASP A 46 -19.83 -10.56 -13.72
C ASP A 46 -18.85 -10.41 -12.53
N ASP A 47 -18.97 -9.32 -11.77
CA ASP A 47 -18.12 -9.07 -10.61
C ASP A 47 -18.53 -9.97 -9.43
N GLN A 48 -17.51 -10.51 -8.74
CA GLN A 48 -17.68 -11.31 -7.53
C GLN A 48 -17.14 -10.54 -6.32
N PRO A 49 -17.92 -9.58 -5.78
CA PRO A 49 -17.50 -8.85 -4.59
C PRO A 49 -17.50 -9.76 -3.36
N GLU A 50 -16.48 -9.59 -2.52
CA GLU A 50 -16.41 -10.12 -1.17
C GLU A 50 -16.77 -9.02 -0.16
N THR A 51 -17.46 -9.39 0.91
CA THR A 51 -17.83 -8.44 1.95
C THR A 51 -16.76 -8.43 3.05
N VAL A 52 -16.11 -7.28 3.23
CA VAL A 52 -15.11 -7.04 4.26
C VAL A 52 -15.60 -5.88 5.13
N ASN A 53 -15.87 -6.12 6.43
CA ASN A 53 -16.37 -5.09 7.36
C ASN A 53 -17.65 -4.37 6.87
N ASP A 54 -18.59 -5.12 6.26
CA ASP A 54 -19.82 -4.62 5.61
C ASP A 54 -19.61 -3.72 4.36
N ILE A 55 -18.38 -3.64 3.86
CA ILE A 55 -18.07 -3.00 2.58
C ILE A 55 -17.84 -4.09 1.55
N ASN A 56 -18.47 -3.95 0.39
CA ASN A 56 -18.19 -4.84 -0.74
C ASN A 56 -16.88 -4.43 -1.39
N ILE A 57 -16.04 -5.42 -1.69
CA ILE A 57 -14.74 -5.23 -2.33
C ILE A 57 -14.57 -6.28 -3.42
N VAL A 58 -14.14 -5.86 -4.61
CA VAL A 58 -13.71 -6.78 -5.66
C VAL A 58 -12.20 -6.87 -5.63
N ILE A 59 -11.69 -8.08 -5.36
CA ILE A 59 -10.27 -8.38 -5.31
C ILE A 59 -9.92 -9.32 -6.46
N PRO A 60 -9.11 -8.88 -7.44
CA PRO A 60 -8.65 -9.76 -8.51
C PRO A 60 -7.65 -10.77 -7.96
N GLU A 61 -7.54 -11.93 -8.62
CA GLU A 61 -6.64 -13.02 -8.16
C GLU A 61 -5.20 -12.54 -7.98
N GLU A 62 -4.70 -11.67 -8.87
CA GLU A 62 -3.36 -11.09 -8.82
C GLU A 62 -3.09 -10.21 -7.59
N ALA A 63 -4.14 -9.72 -6.92
CA ALA A 63 -4.01 -8.88 -5.73
C ALA A 63 -4.16 -9.68 -4.43
N ARG A 64 -4.60 -10.94 -4.49
CA ARG A 64 -4.86 -11.75 -3.28
C ARG A 64 -3.63 -11.91 -2.40
N ASP A 65 -2.44 -12.00 -3.00
CA ASP A 65 -1.18 -12.12 -2.27
C ASP A 65 -0.81 -10.86 -1.48
N VAL A 66 -1.23 -9.68 -1.94
CA VAL A 66 -0.87 -8.40 -1.30
C VAL A 66 -1.97 -7.86 -0.38
N VAL A 67 -3.23 -8.23 -0.60
CA VAL A 67 -4.35 -7.70 0.21
C VAL A 67 -4.41 -8.23 1.63
N ASP A 68 -3.80 -9.38 1.94
CA ASP A 68 -3.91 -10.02 3.26
C ASP A 68 -3.43 -9.06 4.37
N GLY A 69 -2.29 -8.40 4.17
CA GLY A 69 -1.75 -7.42 5.11
C GLY A 69 -2.09 -5.96 4.81
N LEU A 70 -3.06 -5.67 3.96
CA LEU A 70 -3.55 -4.29 3.81
C LEU A 70 -4.51 -3.93 4.94
N GLU A 71 -4.38 -2.71 5.43
CA GLU A 71 -5.28 -2.06 6.36
C GLU A 71 -5.71 -0.71 5.78
N ILE A 72 -7.01 -0.48 5.67
CA ILE A 72 -7.55 0.82 5.29
C ILE A 72 -7.94 1.55 6.57
N ASP A 73 -7.37 2.73 6.77
CA ASP A 73 -7.66 3.58 7.91
C ASP A 73 -7.95 5.01 7.47
N LEU A 74 -8.49 5.82 8.38
CA LEU A 74 -8.75 7.24 8.18
C LEU A 74 -7.77 8.06 9.00
N VAL A 75 -6.81 8.71 8.33
CA VAL A 75 -5.78 9.53 8.98
C VAL A 75 -5.96 10.97 8.54
N ASN A 76 -6.17 11.88 9.51
CA ASN A 76 -6.43 13.30 9.25
C ASN A 76 -7.63 13.58 8.31
N GLY A 77 -8.63 12.67 8.29
CA GLY A 77 -9.80 12.80 7.42
C GLY A 77 -9.56 12.33 5.98
N GLU A 78 -8.37 11.79 5.68
CA GLU A 78 -8.07 11.16 4.40
C GLU A 78 -8.00 9.65 4.54
N LEU A 79 -8.57 8.93 3.57
CA LEU A 79 -8.50 7.47 3.52
C LEU A 79 -7.09 7.07 3.10
N VAL A 80 -6.41 6.33 3.98
CA VAL A 80 -5.06 5.83 3.73
C VAL A 80 -5.06 4.31 3.69
N VAL A 81 -4.26 3.78 2.79
CA VAL A 81 -4.02 2.34 2.68
C VAL A 81 -2.66 2.06 3.28
N LEU A 82 -2.67 1.41 4.45
CA LEU A 82 -1.48 0.99 5.16
C LEU A 82 -1.17 -0.45 4.76
N ASN A 83 0.01 -0.66 4.20
CA ASN A 83 0.51 -2.02 4.00
C ASN A 83 1.26 -2.46 5.25
N THR A 84 0.67 -3.36 6.04
CA THR A 84 1.31 -3.93 7.24
C THR A 84 2.39 -4.95 6.88
N VAL A 85 2.41 -5.40 5.63
CA VAL A 85 3.54 -6.15 5.04
C VAL A 85 4.48 -5.13 4.40
N CYS A 86 5.36 -4.54 5.18
CA CYS A 86 6.48 -3.79 4.61
C CYS A 86 7.27 -4.70 3.66
N GLY A 87 7.14 -4.45 2.36
CA GLY A 87 8.06 -4.95 1.32
C GLY A 87 9.48 -4.39 1.44
N CYS A 88 9.82 -3.78 2.59
CA CYS A 88 11.18 -3.48 3.02
C CYS A 88 11.65 -4.58 3.98
N GLY A 89 11.60 -5.85 3.54
CA GLY A 89 11.84 -6.97 4.45
C GLY A 89 11.95 -8.35 3.81
N GLY A 90 12.34 -8.43 2.55
CA GLY A 90 12.70 -9.69 1.90
C GLY A 90 14.10 -9.58 1.35
N HIS A 91 15.10 -9.99 2.14
CA HIS A 91 16.47 -10.24 1.70
C HIS A 91 16.48 -11.27 0.54
N GLY A 92 16.27 -10.78 -0.68
CA GLY A 92 16.87 -11.35 -1.87
C GLY A 92 18.15 -10.57 -2.11
N ASP A 93 19.28 -11.27 -2.14
CA ASP A 93 20.60 -10.78 -2.52
C ASP A 93 20.50 -9.84 -3.76
N GLY A 94 20.52 -8.52 -3.55
CA GLY A 94 20.41 -7.53 -4.63
C GLY A 94 19.46 -6.37 -4.32
N GLY A 95 19.95 -5.41 -3.53
CA GLY A 95 19.21 -4.24 -3.09
C GLY A 95 18.71 -3.30 -4.19
N CYS A 96 17.63 -2.60 -3.86
CA CYS A 96 17.19 -1.38 -4.50
C CYS A 96 18.18 -0.26 -4.10
N CYS A 97 18.72 0.46 -5.07
CA CYS A 97 19.76 1.50 -4.96
C CYS A 97 21.19 0.96 -4.80
N GLY A 98 21.91 0.83 -5.92
CA GLY A 98 23.34 0.58 -5.90
C GLY A 98 23.91 0.08 -7.21
N GLY A 99 23.74 0.84 -8.30
CA GLY A 99 24.58 0.65 -9.47
C GLY A 99 26.01 1.07 -9.14
N HIS A 100 26.91 0.10 -8.99
CA HIS A 100 28.27 0.15 -9.55
C HIS A 100 28.95 -1.21 -9.32
N GLY A 101 28.79 -2.12 -10.28
CA GLY A 101 29.81 -3.12 -10.51
C GLY A 101 30.96 -2.45 -11.24
N GLU A 102 32.05 -2.15 -10.53
CA GLU A 102 33.40 -2.61 -10.90
C GLU A 102 34.44 -2.00 -9.95
N GLY A 103 34.96 -2.88 -9.10
CA GLY A 103 36.26 -2.85 -8.43
C GLY A 103 36.70 -1.53 -7.83
N HIS A 104 36.67 -1.41 -6.51
CA HIS A 104 37.75 -0.73 -5.81
C HIS A 104 37.71 -1.12 -4.32
N ASP A 105 38.81 -1.73 -3.86
CA ASP A 105 39.13 -1.94 -2.45
C ASP A 105 39.15 -0.57 -1.77
N HIS A 106 38.18 -0.28 -0.91
CA HIS A 106 38.23 0.89 -0.02
C HIS A 106 38.04 0.47 1.42
N ASP A 107 39.19 0.53 2.09
CA ASP A 107 39.47 0.50 3.52
C ASP A 107 38.52 1.37 4.36
N HIS A 108 38.28 0.92 5.58
CA HIS A 108 37.26 1.37 6.53
C HIS A 108 37.17 2.89 6.77
N GLY A 109 35.94 3.42 6.78
CA GLY A 109 35.59 4.74 7.31
C GLY A 109 34.10 4.88 7.62
N ASP A 110 33.76 4.86 8.91
CA ASP A 110 32.53 5.36 9.55
C ASP A 110 31.13 4.94 9.05
N GLY A 111 30.63 3.87 9.68
CA GLY A 111 29.27 3.67 10.20
C GLY A 111 28.07 4.41 9.57
N CYS A 112 27.32 3.71 8.71
CA CYS A 112 25.94 4.07 8.37
C CYS A 112 24.95 3.56 9.44
N CYS A 113 25.00 4.12 10.65
CA CYS A 113 23.90 4.08 11.63
C CYS A 113 24.00 5.35 12.48
N GLY A 114 23.87 6.50 11.82
CA GLY A 114 23.73 7.80 12.50
C GLY A 114 22.29 8.01 12.93
N GLY A 115 22.05 7.88 14.24
CA GLY A 115 21.10 8.71 15.00
C GLY A 115 19.61 8.41 14.86
N HIS A 116 19.01 7.91 15.95
CA HIS A 116 17.63 8.23 16.30
C HIS A 116 17.44 9.74 16.24
N HIS A 117 16.62 10.22 15.31
CA HIS A 117 15.94 11.49 15.45
C HIS A 117 14.50 11.35 14.97
N GLU A 118 13.60 11.73 15.84
CA GLU A 118 12.16 11.80 15.65
C GLU A 118 11.85 12.71 14.46
N GLY A 119 11.17 12.20 13.42
CA GLY A 119 10.66 13.03 12.33
C GLY A 119 10.51 12.34 10.99
N GLY A 120 9.27 11.97 10.66
CA GLY A 120 8.71 12.16 9.32
C GLY A 120 9.10 11.17 8.23
N CYS A 121 8.19 10.24 7.95
CA CYS A 121 7.97 9.78 6.58
C CYS A 121 7.62 10.99 5.70
N CYS A 122 8.29 11.13 4.55
CA CYS A 122 7.95 12.03 3.44
C CYS A 122 8.28 13.54 3.63
N GLN A 123 9.28 14.04 2.91
CA GLN A 123 9.51 15.41 2.38
C GLN A 123 10.91 15.36 1.71
N ASP A 124 11.22 15.87 0.52
CA ASP A 124 10.76 17.04 -0.22
C ASP A 124 11.23 16.88 -1.69
N HIS A 125 10.48 17.37 -2.67
CA HIS A 125 10.91 17.42 -4.09
C HIS A 125 10.90 18.89 -4.51
N GLU A 126 12.10 19.46 -4.69
CA GLU A 126 12.32 20.75 -5.37
C GLU A 126 12.56 20.56 -6.88
#